data_AF-A0A556R9X5-F1
#
_entry.id   AF-A0A556R9X5-F1
#
_cell.length_a   1.000
_cell.length_b   1.000
_cell.length_c   1.000
_cell.angle_alpha   90.00
_cell.angle_beta   90.00
_cell.angle_gamma   90.00
#
_symmetry.space_group_name_H-M   'P 1'
#
loop_
_entity.id
_entity.type
_entity.pdbx_description
1 polymer ?
#
loop_
_entity_poly.entity_id
_entity_poly.type
_entity_poly.pdbx_seq_one_letter_code
_entity_poly.pdbx_strand_id
1 'polypeptide(L)'
;MHDLKRMERREIRYTAHGRGATRPAFASAPIDISAAVLYDQVEDTIQDVAGDIGLWGGKAPQLLDKLAARMGKLADAPNSGRDYKQLTNAFHRVKMRTTPPQDRIIHGHCLNPECGAQLVGLPDDTMVTCQECGSTWAVAEVRRARRERMAGHYITGKPKLAAQWISQEIGIEIKRGDVSNWRSRGLLHPVETDVSGVWQWAKPELLACAEHMRLAT
;
A
#
# COMPACT_ATOMS: atom_id res chain seq x y z
N MET A 1 2.94 -12.05 12.24
CA MET A 1 2.77 -13.52 12.34
C MET A 1 1.64 -13.93 13.29
N HIS A 2 1.55 -13.40 14.51
CA HIS A 2 0.45 -13.73 15.46
C HIS A 2 -0.95 -13.53 14.86
N ASP A 3 -1.22 -12.39 14.24
CA ASP A 3 -2.53 -12.12 13.65
C ASP A 3 -2.88 -13.02 12.46
N LEU A 4 -1.89 -13.51 11.70
CA LEU A 4 -2.14 -14.52 10.66
C LEU A 4 -2.65 -15.83 11.25
N LYS A 5 -2.10 -16.27 12.39
CA LYS A 5 -2.57 -17.46 13.11
C LYS A 5 -3.98 -17.27 13.67
N ARG A 6 -4.33 -16.06 14.10
CA ARG A 6 -5.71 -15.72 14.52
C ARG A 6 -6.67 -15.71 13.34
N MET A 7 -6.25 -15.21 12.18
CA MET A 7 -7.02 -15.25 10.93
C MET A 7 -7.24 -16.67 10.42
N GLU A 8 -6.20 -17.50 10.44
CA GLU A 8 -6.27 -18.92 10.10
C GLU A 8 -7.37 -19.61 10.92
N ARG A 9 -7.42 -19.35 12.24
CA ARG A 9 -8.46 -19.86 13.15
C ARG A 9 -9.79 -19.09 13.08
N ARG A 10 -9.91 -18.12 12.17
CA ARG A 10 -11.08 -17.23 11.99
C ARG A 10 -11.49 -16.44 13.24
N GLU A 11 -10.58 -16.23 14.18
CA GLU A 11 -10.80 -15.39 15.37
C GLU A 11 -10.92 -13.90 15.00
N ILE A 12 -10.24 -13.49 13.92
CA ILE A 12 -10.31 -12.14 13.37
C ILE A 12 -10.53 -12.21 11.86
N ARG A 13 -11.27 -11.25 11.33
CA ARG A 13 -11.49 -11.09 9.88
C ARG A 13 -11.51 -9.62 9.53
N TYR A 14 -10.62 -9.22 8.63
CA TYR A 14 -10.69 -7.91 7.98
C TYR A 14 -11.33 -8.08 6.60
N THR A 15 -12.63 -7.80 6.50
CA THR A 15 -13.32 -7.74 5.22
C THR A 15 -13.22 -6.35 4.62
N ALA A 16 -12.95 -6.25 3.32
CA ALA A 16 -13.20 -5.01 2.60
C ALA A 16 -14.71 -4.81 2.52
N HIS A 17 -15.24 -3.72 3.06
CA HIS A 17 -16.62 -3.33 2.77
C HIS A 17 -16.68 -2.73 1.37
N GLY A 18 -16.83 -3.59 0.36
CA GLY A 18 -16.88 -3.16 -1.04
C GLY A 18 -17.52 -4.20 -1.95
N ARG A 19 -18.77 -3.94 -2.33
CA ARG A 19 -19.66 -4.67 -3.26
C ARG A 19 -20.09 -6.07 -2.78
N GLY A 20 -21.40 -6.31 -2.85
CA GLY A 20 -22.09 -7.44 -2.24
C GLY A 20 -21.38 -8.77 -2.44
N ALA A 21 -20.93 -9.37 -1.35
CA ALA A 21 -20.36 -10.70 -1.37
C ALA A 21 -21.46 -11.71 -1.76
N THR A 22 -21.30 -12.35 -2.90
CA THR A 22 -22.08 -13.53 -3.27
C THR A 22 -21.95 -14.55 -2.15
N ARG A 23 -23.07 -14.96 -1.56
CA ARG A 23 -23.07 -15.99 -0.53
C ARG A 23 -22.47 -17.27 -1.12
N PRO A 24 -21.38 -17.82 -0.56
CA PRO A 24 -20.82 -19.06 -1.07
C PRO A 24 -21.85 -20.18 -0.91
N ALA A 25 -22.03 -21.00 -1.95
CA ALA A 25 -22.95 -22.14 -1.97
C ALA A 25 -22.53 -23.28 -1.03
N PHE A 26 -21.29 -23.22 -0.51
CA PHE A 26 -20.73 -24.22 0.39
C PHE A 26 -20.35 -23.59 1.74
N ALA A 27 -20.39 -24.41 2.79
CA ALA A 27 -19.86 -24.04 4.08
C ALA A 27 -18.38 -23.66 3.94
N SER A 28 -17.98 -22.59 4.62
CA SER A 28 -16.58 -22.21 4.69
C SER A 28 -15.74 -23.35 5.27
N ALA A 29 -14.54 -23.56 4.73
CA ALA A 29 -13.53 -24.40 5.38
C ALA A 29 -13.35 -24.00 6.86
N PRO A 30 -13.06 -24.96 7.76
CA PRO A 30 -12.94 -24.71 9.20
C PRO A 30 -11.81 -23.73 9.54
N ILE A 31 -10.80 -23.61 8.67
CA ILE A 31 -9.72 -22.64 8.74
C ILE A 31 -9.73 -21.68 7.54
N ASP A 32 -9.13 -20.50 7.69
CA ASP A 32 -8.80 -19.63 6.56
C ASP A 32 -7.54 -20.15 5.85
N ILE A 33 -7.74 -20.96 4.80
CA ILE A 33 -6.68 -21.57 3.99
C ILE A 33 -5.70 -20.52 3.45
N SER A 34 -6.19 -19.33 3.05
CA SER A 34 -5.32 -18.29 2.50
C SER A 34 -4.38 -17.70 3.56
N ALA A 35 -4.84 -17.60 4.81
CA ALA A 35 -4.00 -17.14 5.92
C ALA A 35 -2.98 -18.22 6.32
N ALA A 36 -3.36 -19.51 6.28
CA ALA A 36 -2.45 -20.63 6.51
C ALA A 36 -1.32 -20.66 5.46
N VAL A 37 -1.68 -20.63 4.17
CA VAL A 37 -0.70 -20.64 3.06
C VAL A 37 0.27 -19.47 3.16
N LEU A 38 -0.22 -18.27 3.51
CA LEU A 38 0.65 -17.12 3.68
C LEU A 38 1.58 -17.28 4.90
N TYR A 39 1.10 -17.87 5.99
CA TYR A 39 1.92 -18.15 7.16
C TYR A 39 3.06 -19.10 6.80
N ASP A 40 2.76 -20.21 6.12
CA ASP A 40 3.76 -21.21 5.74
C ASP A 40 4.80 -20.62 4.79
N GLN A 41 4.39 -19.87 3.77
CA GLN A 41 5.31 -19.19 2.84
C GLN A 41 6.25 -18.19 3.53
N VAL A 42 5.77 -17.50 4.57
CA VAL A 42 6.59 -16.57 5.35
C VAL A 42 7.56 -17.35 6.24
N GLU A 43 7.12 -18.46 6.83
CA GLU A 43 7.99 -19.35 7.59
C GLU A 43 9.10 -19.92 6.71
N ASP A 44 8.79 -20.45 5.53
CA ASP A 44 9.77 -20.96 4.56
C ASP A 44 10.78 -19.87 4.18
N THR A 45 10.31 -18.66 3.87
CA THR A 45 11.20 -17.53 3.55
C THR A 45 12.18 -17.22 4.69
N ILE A 46 11.72 -17.27 5.94
CA ILE A 46 12.57 -17.01 7.11
C ILE A 46 13.58 -18.16 7.32
N GLN A 47 13.16 -19.41 7.08
CA GLN A 47 14.04 -20.58 7.18
C GLN A 47 15.13 -20.54 6.11
N ASP A 48 14.79 -20.22 4.86
CA ASP A 48 15.74 -20.11 3.76
C ASP A 48 16.82 -19.04 4.06
N VAL A 49 16.40 -17.83 4.45
CA VAL A 49 17.33 -16.74 4.77
C VAL A 49 18.18 -17.07 6.01
N ALA A 50 17.62 -17.77 6.99
CA ALA A 50 18.38 -18.25 8.15
C ALA A 50 19.44 -19.28 7.73
N GLY A 51 19.08 -20.22 6.86
CA GLY A 51 19.98 -21.23 6.31
C GLY A 51 21.18 -20.64 5.59
N ASP A 52 20.97 -19.55 4.83
CA ASP A 52 22.02 -18.85 4.07
C ASP A 52 23.13 -18.26 4.96
N ILE A 53 22.85 -18.01 6.24
CA ILE A 53 23.86 -17.59 7.25
C ILE A 53 24.19 -18.68 8.28
N GLY A 54 23.81 -19.93 7.99
CA GLY A 54 24.09 -21.11 8.81
C GLY A 54 23.26 -21.23 10.08
N LEU A 55 22.12 -20.54 10.17
CA LEU A 55 21.15 -20.70 11.25
C LEU A 55 20.13 -21.78 10.88
N TRP A 56 20.20 -22.90 11.57
CA TRP A 56 19.28 -24.02 11.37
C TRP A 56 18.43 -24.28 12.61
N GLY A 57 17.18 -24.67 12.38
CA GLY A 57 16.25 -25.10 13.42
C GLY A 57 15.67 -23.97 14.27
N GLY A 58 14.43 -24.19 14.71
CA GLY A 58 13.64 -23.23 15.47
C GLY A 58 12.44 -22.71 14.68
N LYS A 59 11.51 -22.07 15.39
CA LYS A 59 10.31 -21.49 14.78
C LYS A 59 10.64 -20.13 14.17
N ALA A 60 9.91 -19.72 13.13
CA ALA A 60 10.10 -18.44 12.46
C ALA A 60 10.31 -17.21 13.40
N PRO A 61 9.53 -17.00 14.49
CA PRO A 61 9.78 -15.87 15.40
C PRO A 61 11.16 -15.90 16.06
N GLN A 62 11.65 -17.09 16.46
CA GLN A 62 12.97 -17.23 17.09
C GLN A 62 14.10 -16.98 16.08
N LEU A 63 13.88 -17.35 14.82
CA LEU A 63 14.82 -17.08 13.74
C LEU A 63 14.89 -15.59 13.42
N LEU A 64 13.75 -14.88 13.41
CA LEU A 64 13.72 -13.42 13.21
C LEU A 64 14.56 -12.69 14.27
N ASP A 65 14.46 -13.06 15.54
CA ASP A 65 15.29 -12.45 16.59
C ASP A 65 16.78 -12.70 16.36
N LYS A 66 17.14 -13.92 15.96
CA LYS A 66 18.53 -14.29 15.65
C LYS A 66 19.08 -13.59 14.40
N LEU A 67 18.24 -13.40 13.39
CA LEU A 67 18.53 -12.69 12.14
C LEU A 67 18.78 -11.21 12.43
N ALA A 68 17.89 -10.57 13.20
CA ALA A 68 18.03 -9.17 13.62
C ALA A 68 19.34 -8.94 14.40
N ALA A 69 19.74 -9.87 15.27
CA ALA A 69 21.01 -9.78 15.99
C ALA A 69 22.27 -9.99 15.10
N ARG A 70 22.11 -10.40 13.84
CA ARG A 70 23.19 -10.77 12.91
C ARG A 70 23.13 -10.01 11.59
N MET A 71 22.57 -8.80 11.58
CA MET A 71 22.43 -7.98 10.37
C MET A 71 23.72 -7.84 9.56
N GLY A 72 24.89 -7.75 10.21
CA GLY A 72 26.18 -7.72 9.49
C GLY A 72 26.43 -8.98 8.64
N LYS A 73 26.18 -10.17 9.21
CA LYS A 73 26.32 -11.43 8.47
C LYS A 73 25.31 -11.55 7.32
N LEU A 74 24.11 -11.02 7.50
CA LEU A 74 23.11 -10.97 6.43
C LEU A 74 23.54 -10.03 5.30
N ALA A 75 24.15 -8.90 5.63
CA ALA A 75 24.68 -7.97 4.63
C ALA A 75 25.86 -8.57 3.86
N ASP A 76 26.73 -9.32 4.54
CA ASP A 76 27.91 -9.97 3.97
C ASP A 76 27.59 -11.28 3.21
N ALA A 77 26.37 -11.81 3.35
CA ALA A 77 25.98 -13.05 2.69
C ALA A 77 25.96 -12.86 1.15
N PRO A 78 26.40 -13.86 0.36
CA PRO A 78 26.36 -13.78 -1.11
C PRO A 78 24.95 -13.51 -1.68
N ASN A 79 23.90 -13.93 -0.96
CA ASN A 79 22.50 -13.79 -1.35
C ASN A 79 21.80 -12.58 -0.71
N SER A 80 22.52 -11.69 -0.02
CA SER A 80 21.95 -10.60 0.80
C SER A 80 20.87 -9.76 0.10
N GLY A 81 21.08 -9.43 -1.18
CA GLY A 81 20.09 -8.70 -1.99
C GLY A 81 18.80 -9.49 -2.26
N ARG A 82 18.92 -10.80 -2.52
CA ARG A 82 17.77 -11.70 -2.71
C ARG A 82 17.01 -11.86 -1.39
N ASP A 83 17.73 -12.12 -0.30
CA ASP A 83 17.17 -12.34 1.03
C ASP A 83 16.41 -11.12 1.52
N TYR A 84 17.02 -9.94 1.36
CA TYR A 84 16.37 -8.67 1.66
C TYR A 84 15.06 -8.50 0.87
N LYS A 85 15.09 -8.79 -0.44
CA LYS A 85 13.90 -8.71 -1.30
C LYS A 85 12.81 -9.70 -0.86
N GLN A 86 13.18 -10.94 -0.55
CA GLN A 86 12.23 -11.97 -0.13
C GLN A 86 11.60 -11.63 1.23
N LEU A 87 12.41 -11.23 2.22
CA LEU A 87 11.90 -10.81 3.54
C LEU A 87 11.01 -9.57 3.45
N THR A 88 11.39 -8.58 2.62
CA THR A 88 10.59 -7.36 2.42
C THR A 88 9.25 -7.68 1.76
N ASN A 89 9.24 -8.54 0.73
CA ASN A 89 8.02 -9.01 0.08
C ASN A 89 7.12 -9.78 1.05
N ALA A 90 7.70 -10.71 1.82
CA ALA A 90 6.99 -11.49 2.83
C ALA A 90 6.36 -10.56 3.89
N PHE A 91 7.14 -9.62 4.44
CA PHE A 91 6.65 -8.63 5.39
C PHE A 91 5.48 -7.81 4.83
N HIS A 92 5.61 -7.30 3.60
CA HIS A 92 4.53 -6.52 2.99
C HIS A 92 3.26 -7.36 2.79
N ARG A 93 3.36 -8.62 2.35
CA ARG A 93 2.20 -9.52 2.21
C ARG A 93 1.51 -9.77 3.54
N VAL A 94 2.28 -10.02 4.60
CA VAL A 94 1.75 -10.16 5.97
C VAL A 94 1.04 -8.87 6.39
N LYS A 95 1.70 -7.72 6.23
CA LYS A 95 1.16 -6.41 6.59
C LYS A 95 -0.16 -6.14 5.87
N MET A 96 -0.20 -6.34 4.56
CA MET A 96 -1.42 -6.17 3.77
C MET A 96 -2.49 -7.17 4.17
N ARG A 97 -2.17 -8.40 4.55
CA ARG A 97 -3.20 -9.34 5.02
C ARG A 97 -3.75 -8.95 6.39
N THR A 98 -2.90 -8.41 7.27
CA THR A 98 -3.20 -8.06 8.66
C THR A 98 -3.67 -6.62 8.87
N THR A 99 -3.71 -5.81 7.82
CA THR A 99 -4.20 -4.43 7.86
C THR A 99 -5.61 -4.35 7.29
N PRO A 100 -6.58 -3.71 7.97
CA PRO A 100 -7.92 -3.51 7.41
C PRO A 100 -7.91 -2.75 6.07
N PRO A 101 -8.74 -3.11 5.08
CA PRO A 101 -8.75 -2.45 3.77
C PRO A 101 -9.03 -0.95 3.80
N GLN A 102 -9.84 -0.47 4.74
CA GLN A 102 -10.16 0.94 4.89
C GLN A 102 -8.96 1.81 5.31
N ASP A 103 -7.92 1.19 5.87
CA ASP A 103 -6.71 1.88 6.31
C ASP A 103 -5.67 1.99 5.19
N ARG A 104 -5.96 1.45 4.01
CA ARG A 104 -5.04 1.38 2.87
C ARG A 104 -5.30 2.50 1.87
N ILE A 105 -4.25 2.96 1.21
CA ILE A 105 -4.30 4.01 0.18
C ILE A 105 -3.53 3.62 -1.06
N ILE A 106 -3.82 4.28 -2.16
CA ILE A 106 -3.09 4.17 -3.42
C ILE A 106 -1.98 5.20 -3.44
N HIS A 107 -0.73 4.76 -3.28
CA HIS A 107 0.44 5.64 -3.39
C HIS A 107 0.68 6.06 -4.85
N GLY A 108 0.44 5.16 -5.80
CA GLY A 108 0.63 5.38 -7.22
C GLY A 108 0.76 4.06 -7.97
N HIS A 109 1.59 4.03 -8.99
CA HIS A 109 1.85 2.84 -9.81
C HIS A 109 3.33 2.44 -9.72
N CYS A 110 3.60 1.16 -9.90
CA CYS A 110 4.94 0.60 -9.89
C CYS A 110 5.81 1.29 -10.94
N LEU A 111 7.01 1.71 -10.54
CA LEU A 111 7.95 2.42 -11.42
C LEU A 111 8.71 1.50 -12.37
N ASN A 112 8.62 0.18 -12.16
CA ASN A 112 9.11 -0.79 -13.14
C ASN A 112 8.28 -0.66 -14.44
N PRO A 113 8.93 -0.31 -15.59
CA PRO A 113 8.25 -0.10 -16.86
C PRO A 113 7.46 -1.30 -17.37
N GLU A 114 7.87 -2.52 -17.02
CA GLU A 114 7.21 -3.76 -17.45
C GLU A 114 6.03 -4.17 -16.56
N CYS A 115 5.84 -3.49 -15.43
CA CYS A 115 4.84 -3.88 -14.44
C CYS A 115 3.67 -2.88 -14.37
N GLY A 116 3.96 -1.63 -14.03
CA GLY A 116 2.92 -0.59 -13.90
C GLY A 116 1.80 -0.86 -12.89
N ALA A 117 1.86 -1.93 -12.09
CA ALA A 117 0.80 -2.32 -11.17
C ALA A 117 0.55 -1.26 -10.07
N GLN A 118 -0.67 -1.19 -9.58
CA GLN A 118 -1.05 -0.24 -8.53
C GLN A 118 -0.34 -0.56 -7.21
N LEU A 119 0.26 0.46 -6.60
CA LEU A 119 0.95 0.35 -5.32
C LEU A 119 0.03 0.82 -4.21
N VAL A 120 -0.37 -0.13 -3.38
CA VAL A 120 -1.26 0.08 -2.24
C VAL A 120 -0.50 -0.15 -0.94
N GLY A 121 -0.70 0.70 0.05
CA GLY A 121 -0.01 0.63 1.34
C GLY A 121 -0.73 1.44 2.40
N LEU A 122 -0.09 1.64 3.55
CA LEU A 122 -0.61 2.53 4.60
C LEU A 122 -0.23 3.99 4.31
N PRO A 123 -1.01 4.98 4.80
CA PRO A 123 -0.73 6.40 4.61
C PRO A 123 0.70 6.83 4.93
N ASP A 124 1.24 6.27 6.02
CA ASP A 124 2.52 6.64 6.64
C ASP A 124 3.68 5.76 6.15
N ASP A 125 3.44 4.92 5.14
CA ASP A 125 4.49 4.10 4.57
C ASP A 125 5.56 4.97 3.90
N THR A 126 6.81 4.76 4.29
CA THR A 126 7.98 5.37 3.65
C THR A 126 8.44 4.56 2.44
N MET A 127 8.21 3.25 2.47
CA MET A 127 8.55 2.29 1.42
C MET A 127 7.32 1.46 1.03
N VAL A 128 7.18 1.15 -0.26
CA VAL A 128 6.10 0.32 -0.79
C VAL A 128 6.65 -0.74 -1.75
N THR A 129 6.11 -1.94 -1.66
CA THR A 129 6.57 -3.10 -2.42
C THR A 129 5.48 -3.59 -3.37
N CYS A 130 5.82 -3.65 -4.66
CA CYS A 130 4.92 -4.14 -5.70
C CYS A 130 4.63 -5.63 -5.52
N GLN A 131 3.35 -6.00 -5.49
CA GLN A 131 2.94 -7.40 -5.32
C GLN A 131 3.11 -8.24 -6.59
N GLU A 132 3.13 -7.61 -7.76
CA GLU A 132 3.26 -8.31 -9.04
C GLU A 132 4.72 -8.65 -9.38
N CYS A 133 5.66 -7.71 -9.15
CA CYS A 133 7.07 -7.88 -9.55
C CYS A 133 8.08 -7.88 -8.39
N GLY A 134 7.63 -7.57 -7.17
CA GLY A 134 8.48 -7.54 -5.97
C GLY A 134 9.45 -6.36 -5.90
N SER A 135 9.39 -5.39 -6.82
CA SER A 135 10.19 -4.16 -6.73
C SER A 135 9.72 -3.31 -5.56
N THR A 136 10.67 -2.76 -4.80
CA THR A 136 10.40 -1.87 -3.65
C THR A 136 10.83 -0.45 -3.99
N TRP A 137 9.98 0.52 -3.66
CA TRP A 137 10.15 1.93 -4.00
C TRP A 137 9.93 2.81 -2.78
N ALA A 138 10.63 3.94 -2.72
CA ALA A 138 10.27 4.98 -1.76
C ALA A 138 8.91 5.57 -2.14
N VAL A 139 8.00 5.68 -1.18
CA VAL A 139 6.65 6.23 -1.40
C VAL A 139 6.70 7.66 -1.92
N ALA A 140 7.67 8.46 -1.44
CA ALA A 140 7.89 9.81 -1.93
C ALA A 140 8.19 9.86 -3.43
N GLU A 141 8.98 8.91 -3.95
CA GLU A 141 9.31 8.83 -5.38
C GLU A 141 8.12 8.36 -6.21
N VAL A 142 7.34 7.39 -5.71
CA VAL A 142 6.11 6.95 -6.37
C VAL A 142 5.12 8.10 -6.49
N ARG A 143 4.92 8.87 -5.41
CA ARG A 143 4.05 10.05 -5.38
C ARG A 143 4.56 11.16 -6.31
N ARG A 144 5.88 11.41 -6.32
CA ARG A 144 6.52 12.36 -7.25
C ARG A 144 6.27 11.97 -8.72
N ALA A 145 6.62 10.74 -9.09
CA ALA A 145 6.44 10.24 -10.46
C ALA A 145 4.98 10.25 -10.90
N ARG A 146 4.04 9.99 -9.98
CA ARG A 146 2.60 10.12 -10.23
C ARG A 146 2.21 11.56 -10.56
N ARG A 147 2.69 12.54 -9.80
CA ARG A 147 2.41 13.96 -10.07
C ARG A 147 3.02 14.41 -11.39
N GLU A 148 4.26 14.00 -11.67
CA GLU A 148 4.96 14.30 -12.93
C GLU A 148 4.18 13.76 -14.13
N ARG A 149 3.65 12.52 -14.05
CA ARG A 149 2.78 11.95 -15.10
C ARG A 149 1.50 12.75 -15.32
N MET A 150 1.02 13.43 -14.29
CA MET A 150 -0.19 14.26 -14.35
C MET A 150 0.11 15.73 -14.68
N ALA A 151 1.37 16.11 -14.90
CA ALA A 151 1.76 17.45 -15.25
C ALA A 151 1.09 17.90 -16.57
N GLY A 152 0.56 19.12 -16.59
CA GLY A 152 -0.19 19.64 -17.74
C GLY A 152 -1.59 19.05 -17.93
N HIS A 153 -2.03 18.12 -17.07
CA HIS A 153 -3.39 17.58 -17.12
C HIS A 153 -4.32 18.29 -16.13
N TYR A 154 -5.54 18.55 -16.59
CA TYR A 154 -6.55 19.30 -15.85
C TYR A 154 -7.87 18.54 -15.76
N ILE A 155 -8.70 18.96 -14.81
CA ILE A 155 -10.11 18.59 -14.71
C ILE A 155 -10.88 19.89 -14.71
N THR A 156 -11.90 19.98 -15.55
CA THR A 156 -12.79 21.15 -15.59
C THR A 156 -14.12 20.78 -14.96
N GLY A 157 -14.52 21.49 -13.91
CA GLY A 157 -15.79 21.24 -13.26
C GLY A 157 -15.94 21.91 -11.90
N LYS A 158 -17.05 21.59 -11.24
CA LYS A 158 -17.31 22.02 -9.85
C LYS A 158 -16.39 21.26 -8.88
N PRO A 159 -16.16 21.78 -7.65
CA PRO A 159 -15.32 21.10 -6.65
C PRO A 159 -15.71 19.65 -6.34
N LYS A 160 -16.99 19.28 -6.54
CA LYS A 160 -17.47 17.89 -6.38
C LYS A 160 -16.80 16.93 -7.37
N LEU A 161 -16.60 17.36 -8.62
CA LEU A 161 -15.96 16.53 -9.64
C LEU A 161 -14.47 16.32 -9.33
N ALA A 162 -13.79 17.40 -8.93
CA ALA A 162 -12.40 17.32 -8.48
C ALA A 162 -12.24 16.36 -7.30
N ALA A 163 -13.14 16.46 -6.31
CA ALA A 163 -13.17 15.58 -5.14
C ALA A 163 -13.39 14.10 -5.53
N GLN A 164 -14.34 13.83 -6.45
CA GLN A 164 -14.58 12.47 -6.94
C GLN A 164 -13.37 11.89 -7.67
N TRP A 165 -12.75 12.68 -8.55
CA TRP A 165 -11.57 12.23 -9.27
C TRP A 165 -10.41 11.92 -8.32
N ILE A 166 -10.05 12.85 -7.42
CA ILE A 166 -8.93 12.61 -6.52
C ILE A 166 -9.23 11.40 -5.64
N SER A 167 -10.48 11.22 -5.18
CA SER A 167 -10.86 10.06 -4.37
C SER A 167 -10.61 8.73 -5.06
N GLN A 168 -10.94 8.63 -6.34
CA GLN A 168 -10.69 7.44 -7.16
C GLN A 168 -9.19 7.22 -7.37
N GLU A 169 -8.45 8.31 -7.58
CA GLU A 169 -7.02 8.30 -7.81
C GLU A 169 -6.30 7.76 -6.56
N ILE A 170 -6.53 8.33 -5.37
CA ILE A 170 -5.81 7.92 -4.14
C ILE A 170 -6.48 6.78 -3.37
N GLY A 171 -7.68 6.36 -3.77
CA GLY A 171 -8.43 5.25 -3.16
C GLY A 171 -9.07 5.55 -1.82
N ILE A 172 -9.22 6.83 -1.45
CA ILE A 172 -9.88 7.27 -0.22
C ILE A 172 -10.91 8.35 -0.53
N GLU A 173 -11.95 8.49 0.29
CA GLU A 173 -12.95 9.52 0.07
C GLU A 173 -12.42 10.92 0.43
N ILE A 174 -12.44 11.82 -0.54
CA ILE A 174 -12.25 13.26 -0.39
C ILE A 174 -13.61 13.94 -0.63
N LYS A 175 -14.02 14.81 0.29
CA LYS A 175 -15.31 15.50 0.19
C LYS A 175 -15.15 16.77 -0.63
N ARG A 176 -16.25 17.20 -1.25
CA ARG A 176 -16.35 18.53 -1.91
C ARG A 176 -15.87 19.66 -0.99
N GLY A 177 -16.19 19.57 0.30
CA GLY A 177 -15.82 20.55 1.33
C GLY A 177 -14.31 20.69 1.47
N ASP A 178 -13.57 19.58 1.40
CA ASP A 178 -12.10 19.57 1.52
C ASP A 178 -11.47 20.34 0.36
N VAL A 179 -11.86 20.03 -0.88
CA VAL A 179 -11.40 20.76 -2.08
C VAL A 179 -11.77 22.25 -2.02
N SER A 180 -12.97 22.56 -1.54
CA SER A 180 -13.40 23.96 -1.41
C SER A 180 -12.57 24.71 -0.37
N ASN A 181 -12.22 24.04 0.73
CA ASN A 181 -11.38 24.57 1.79
C ASN A 181 -9.92 24.76 1.33
N TRP A 182 -9.36 23.80 0.61
CA TRP A 182 -8.03 23.91 0.02
C TRP A 182 -7.92 25.12 -0.90
N ARG A 183 -8.93 25.34 -1.75
CA ARG A 183 -9.02 26.56 -2.58
C ARG A 183 -9.12 27.83 -1.74
N SER A 184 -10.02 27.90 -0.76
CA SER A 184 -10.17 29.12 0.06
C SER A 184 -8.94 29.45 0.90
N ARG A 185 -8.11 28.45 1.21
CA ARG A 185 -6.84 28.60 1.94
C ARG A 185 -5.65 28.89 1.03
N GLY A 186 -5.84 28.99 -0.29
CA GLY A 186 -4.75 29.21 -1.25
C GLY A 186 -3.82 28.01 -1.44
N LEU A 187 -4.27 26.79 -1.10
CA LEU A 187 -3.50 25.56 -1.34
C LEU A 187 -3.70 25.03 -2.77
N LEU A 188 -4.81 25.39 -3.40
CA LEU A 188 -5.10 25.13 -4.80
C LEU A 188 -5.22 26.46 -5.56
N HIS A 189 -4.70 26.50 -6.77
CA HIS A 189 -4.75 27.67 -7.65
C HIS A 189 -5.53 27.36 -8.94
N PRO A 190 -6.82 26.98 -8.83
CA PRO A 190 -7.60 26.69 -10.01
C PRO A 190 -7.94 27.97 -10.79
N VAL A 191 -8.09 27.84 -12.11
CA VAL A 191 -8.52 28.94 -12.98
C VAL A 191 -10.04 28.92 -13.10
N GLU A 192 -10.71 30.03 -12.80
CA GLU A 192 -12.16 30.12 -12.98
C GLU A 192 -12.49 30.17 -14.48
N THR A 193 -13.54 29.45 -14.89
CA THR A 193 -14.02 29.50 -16.27
C THR A 193 -15.06 30.61 -16.44
N ASP A 194 -15.54 30.81 -17.66
CA ASP A 194 -16.68 31.68 -17.97
C ASP A 194 -17.97 31.27 -17.23
N VAL A 195 -18.14 29.97 -16.97
CA VAL A 195 -19.25 29.45 -16.16
C VAL A 195 -18.98 29.62 -14.66
N SER A 196 -19.85 30.38 -13.98
CA SER A 196 -19.74 30.63 -12.54
C SER A 196 -19.63 29.33 -11.71
N GLY A 197 -18.62 29.28 -10.85
CA GLY A 197 -18.39 28.15 -9.95
C GLY A 197 -17.84 26.89 -10.63
N VAL A 198 -17.48 26.98 -11.91
CA VAL A 198 -16.72 25.97 -12.64
C VAL A 198 -15.27 26.44 -12.74
N TRP A 199 -14.37 25.50 -12.51
CA TRP A 199 -12.96 25.76 -12.38
C TRP A 199 -12.17 24.72 -13.16
N GLN A 200 -11.03 25.13 -13.68
CA GLN A 200 -10.00 24.25 -14.21
C GLN A 200 -8.99 23.94 -13.11
N TRP A 201 -8.99 22.68 -12.66
CA TRP A 201 -8.16 22.18 -11.57
C TRP A 201 -6.95 21.45 -12.13
N ALA A 202 -5.74 21.85 -11.75
CA ALA A 202 -4.53 21.10 -12.07
C ALA A 202 -4.49 19.78 -11.30
N LYS A 203 -4.40 18.64 -12.01
CA LYS A 203 -4.34 17.32 -11.37
C LYS A 203 -3.16 17.16 -10.39
N PRO A 204 -1.94 17.67 -10.68
CA PRO A 204 -0.82 17.57 -9.74
C PRO A 204 -1.06 18.33 -8.43
N GLU A 205 -1.73 19.49 -8.47
CA GLU A 205 -2.03 20.28 -7.26
C GLU A 205 -3.07 19.57 -6.38
N LEU A 206 -4.09 18.98 -7.00
CA LEU A 206 -5.08 18.16 -6.29
C LEU A 206 -4.42 16.98 -5.58
N LEU A 207 -3.48 16.30 -6.25
CA LEU A 207 -2.69 15.22 -5.65
C LEU A 207 -1.84 15.71 -4.48
N ALA A 208 -1.11 16.81 -4.66
CA ALA A 208 -0.27 17.38 -3.61
C ALA A 208 -1.09 17.75 -2.36
N CYS A 209 -2.25 18.40 -2.53
CA CYS A 209 -3.13 18.75 -1.41
C CYS A 209 -3.62 17.51 -0.65
N ALA A 210 -4.04 16.47 -1.38
CA ALA A 210 -4.56 15.27 -0.76
C ALA A 210 -3.47 14.48 -0.01
N GLU A 211 -2.24 14.45 -0.53
CA GLU A 211 -1.10 13.85 0.14
C GLU A 211 -0.70 14.60 1.42
N HIS A 212 -0.75 15.94 1.41
CA HIS A 212 -0.44 16.77 2.58
C HIS A 212 -1.51 16.71 3.67
N MET A 213 -2.80 16.60 3.30
CA MET A 213 -3.90 16.52 4.28
C MET A 213 -3.73 15.38 5.29
N ARG A 214 -3.09 14.28 4.89
CA ARG A 214 -2.89 13.10 5.76
C ARG A 214 -1.61 13.12 6.60
N LEU A 215 -0.64 13.97 6.29
CA LEU A 215 0.54 14.13 7.13
C LEU A 215 0.28 15.00 8.38
N ALA A 216 -0.89 15.65 8.45
CA ALA A 216 -1.26 16.61 9.49
C ALA A 216 -2.34 16.12 10.46
N THR A 217 -2.80 14.87 10.32
CA THR A 217 -3.74 14.17 11.21
C THR A 217 -3.04 13.01 11.87
#